data_AF-A0A3D3EY77-F1
#
_entry.id   AF-A0A3D3EY77-F1
#
_cell.length_a   1.000
_cell.length_b   1.000
_cell.length_c   1.000
_cell.angle_alpha   90.00
_cell.angle_beta   90.00
_cell.angle_gamma   90.00
#
_symmetry.space_group_name_H-M   'P 1'
#
loop_
_entity.id
_entity.type
_entity.pdbx_description
1 polymer ?
#
loop_
_entity_poly.entity_id
_entity_poly.type
_entity_poly.pdbx_seq_one_letter_code
_entity_poly.pdbx_strand_id
1 'polypeptide(L)' 'VLKGDMSLVGPRPPLPDEVAQYTLEDRKRLHVKPGITCLWQIKGRSDIPFRQQVQLDMEYISSQGIKNDILILLKT' A
#
# COMPACT_ATOMS: atom_id res chain seq x y z
N VAL A 1 12.41 4.84 -4.97
CA VAL A 1 12.45 6.17 -4.32
C VAL A 1 13.43 7.11 -5.00
N LEU A 2 14.75 6.92 -4.86
CA LEU A 2 15.75 7.85 -5.45
C LEU A 2 15.68 7.98 -6.99
N LYS A 3 15.27 6.90 -7.68
CA LYS A 3 15.06 6.89 -9.15
C LYS A 3 13.64 7.30 -9.58
N GLY A 4 12.73 7.52 -8.63
CA GLY A 4 11.33 7.90 -8.91
C GLY A 4 10.34 6.74 -9.12
N ASP A 5 10.81 5.50 -9.20
CA ASP A 5 9.99 4.29 -9.43
C ASP A 5 9.11 3.88 -8.23
N MET A 6 9.46 4.36 -7.04
CA MET A 6 8.74 4.05 -5.79
C MET A 6 8.60 5.32 -4.94
N SER A 7 7.61 5.35 -4.07
CA SER A 7 7.41 6.33 -3.00
C SER A 7 7.98 5.83 -1.67
N LEU A 8 8.17 6.73 -0.69
CA LEU A 8 8.48 6.32 0.69
C LEU A 8 7.28 5.62 1.32
N VAL A 9 6.09 6.19 1.15
CA VAL A 9 4.82 5.64 1.62
C VAL A 9 3.94 5.32 0.43
N GLY A 10 3.36 4.11 0.43
CA GLY A 10 2.55 3.62 -0.67
C GLY A 10 2.19 2.14 -0.50
N PRO A 11 1.26 1.61 -1.31
CA PRO A 11 0.96 0.18 -1.31
C PRO A 11 2.21 -0.65 -1.58
N ARG A 12 2.28 -1.85 -0.99
CA ARG A 12 3.35 -2.80 -1.30
C ARG A 12 3.31 -3.17 -2.80
N PRO A 13 4.47 -3.31 -3.49
CA PRO A 13 4.53 -3.92 -4.81
C PRO A 13 3.83 -5.31 -4.80
N PRO A 14 2.85 -5.54 -5.66
CA PRO A 14 2.13 -6.80 -5.68
C PRO A 14 2.93 -7.90 -6.38
N LEU A 15 2.76 -9.14 -5.95
CA LEU A 15 3.29 -10.30 -6.65
C LEU A 15 2.38 -10.67 -7.84
N PRO A 16 2.89 -11.25 -8.94
CA PRO A 16 2.05 -11.66 -10.06
C PRO A 16 0.88 -12.58 -9.65
N ASP A 17 1.11 -13.51 -8.72
CA ASP A 17 0.08 -14.42 -8.20
C ASP A 17 -1.01 -13.70 -7.39
N GLU A 18 -0.67 -12.58 -6.77
CA GLU A 18 -1.61 -11.71 -6.04
C GLU A 18 -2.47 -10.91 -7.02
N VAL A 19 -1.84 -10.39 -8.09
CA VAL A 19 -2.53 -9.65 -9.14
C VAL A 19 -3.55 -10.53 -9.86
N ALA A 20 -3.25 -11.83 -10.02
CA ALA A 20 -4.19 -12.80 -10.59
C ALA A 20 -5.48 -12.94 -9.75
N GLN A 21 -5.42 -12.67 -8.46
CA GLN A 21 -6.56 -12.75 -7.52
C GLN A 21 -7.33 -11.43 -7.36
N TYR A 22 -6.86 -10.35 -7.99
CA TYR A 22 -7.49 -9.03 -7.86
C TYR A 22 -8.84 -8.94 -8.56
N THR A 23 -9.79 -8.30 -7.86
CA THR A 23 -11.00 -7.78 -8.50
C THR A 23 -10.66 -6.58 -9.40
N LEU A 24 -11.62 -6.16 -10.23
CA LEU A 24 -11.47 -4.95 -11.03
C LEU A 24 -11.20 -3.69 -10.17
N GLU A 25 -11.73 -3.65 -8.95
CA GLU A 25 -11.49 -2.53 -8.04
C GLU A 25 -10.09 -2.58 -7.44
N ASP A 26 -9.59 -3.75 -7.07
CA ASP A 26 -8.26 -3.92 -6.47
C ASP A 26 -7.15 -3.52 -7.45
N ARG A 27 -7.40 -3.67 -8.76
CA ARG A 27 -6.48 -3.21 -9.82
C ARG A 27 -6.24 -1.70 -9.82
N LYS A 28 -7.10 -0.90 -9.17
CA LYS A 28 -6.83 0.55 -8.99
C LYS A 28 -5.49 0.79 -8.29
N ARG A 29 -5.05 -0.13 -7.42
CA ARG A 29 -3.75 -0.09 -6.74
C ARG A 29 -2.56 -0.10 -7.70
N LEU A 30 -2.69 -0.73 -8.87
CA LEU A 30 -1.61 -0.82 -9.86
C LEU A 30 -1.29 0.53 -10.52
N HIS A 31 -2.17 1.53 -10.37
CA HIS A 31 -1.98 2.87 -10.92
C HIS A 31 -1.22 3.81 -9.96
N VAL A 32 -0.93 3.36 -8.74
CA VAL A 32 -0.26 4.17 -7.71
C VAL A 32 1.18 3.70 -7.57
N LYS A 33 2.11 4.64 -7.34
CA LYS A 33 3.50 4.30 -7.10
C LYS A 33 3.62 3.44 -5.84
N PRO A 34 4.29 2.28 -5.90
CA PRO A 34 4.47 1.45 -4.73
C PRO A 34 5.35 2.15 -3.68
N GLY A 35 5.12 1.81 -2.41
CA GLY A 35 5.82 2.37 -1.25
C GLY A 35 6.89 1.45 -0.67
N ILE A 36 7.81 2.03 0.11
CA ILE A 36 8.69 1.26 1.00
C ILE A 36 7.91 0.83 2.26
N THR A 37 7.08 1.72 2.81
CA THR A 37 6.15 1.42 3.90
C THR A 37 4.70 1.64 3.46
N CYS A 38 3.77 0.97 4.14
CA CYS A 38 2.34 0.94 3.81
C CYS A 38 1.48 0.99 5.09
N LEU A 39 0.18 1.25 4.92
CA LEU A 39 -0.73 1.40 6.05
C LEU A 39 -0.89 0.12 6.88
N TRP A 40 -0.90 -1.05 6.23
CA TRP A 40 -1.04 -2.31 6.95
C TRP A 40 0.22 -2.70 7.74
N GLN A 41 1.40 -2.18 7.36
CA GLN A 41 2.66 -2.35 8.10
C GLN A 41 2.62 -1.72 9.49
N ILE A 42 1.80 -0.69 9.71
CA ILE A 42 1.62 -0.07 11.03
C ILE A 42 0.35 -0.52 11.78
N LYS A 43 -0.57 -1.23 11.10
CA LYS A 43 -1.82 -1.73 11.72
C LYS A 43 -1.73 -3.17 12.24
N GLY A 44 -0.82 -4.00 11.72
CA GLY A 44 -0.72 -5.41 12.12
C GLY A 44 0.33 -6.24 11.38
N ARG A 45 1.02 -5.67 10.37
CA ARG A 45 2.12 -6.33 9.64
C ARG A 45 1.68 -7.67 9.05
N SER A 46 2.49 -8.71 9.21
CA SER A 46 2.34 -10.02 8.58
C SER A 46 1.11 -10.81 9.04
N ASP A 47 0.46 -10.40 10.13
CA ASP A 47 -0.71 -11.09 10.68
C ASP A 47 -2.02 -10.73 9.95
N ILE A 48 -1.97 -9.75 9.04
CA ILE A 48 -3.14 -9.27 8.31
C ILE A 48 -3.38 -10.16 7.06
N PRO A 49 -4.56 -10.80 6.92
CA PRO A 49 -4.91 -11.55 5.71
C PRO A 49 -4.83 -10.69 4.44
N PHE A 50 -4.43 -11.29 3.32
CA PHE A 50 -4.23 -10.58 2.05
C PHE A 50 -5.40 -9.67 1.65
N ARG A 51 -6.64 -10.15 1.75
CA ARG A 51 -7.83 -9.34 1.43
C ARG A 51 -7.94 -8.07 2.28
N GLN A 52 -7.56 -8.15 3.55
CA GLN A 52 -7.52 -6.99 4.43
C GLN A 52 -6.33 -6.08 4.10
N GLN A 53 -5.17 -6.63 3.70
CA GLN A 53 -4.06 -5.81 3.20
C GLN A 53 -4.50 -4.99 1.97
N VAL A 54 -5.21 -5.62 1.03
CA VAL A 54 -5.77 -4.94 -0.15
C VAL A 54 -6.72 -3.81 0.24
N GLN A 55 -7.60 -4.05 1.22
CA GLN A 55 -8.52 -3.03 1.73
C GLN A 55 -7.78 -1.85 2.36
N LEU A 56 -6.74 -2.11 3.16
CA LEU A 56 -5.91 -1.08 3.78
C LEU A 56 -5.10 -0.28 2.76
N ASP A 57 -4.64 -0.94 1.69
CA ASP A 57 -3.98 -0.25 0.59
C ASP A 57 -4.95 0.67 -0.17
N MET A 58 -6.20 0.24 -0.36
CA MET A 58 -7.26 1.10 -0.93
C MET A 58 -7.63 2.27 -0.01
N GLU A 59 -7.70 2.04 1.31
CA GLU A 59 -7.90 3.09 2.32
C GLU A 59 -6.78 4.14 2.25
N TYR A 60 -5.52 3.70 2.15
CA TYR A 60 -4.40 4.59 1.97
C TYR A 60 -4.50 5.41 0.68
N ILE A 61 -4.80 4.77 -0.47
CA ILE A 61 -4.94 5.46 -1.76
C ILE A 61 -6.03 6.53 -1.69
N SER A 62 -7.14 6.24 -1.00
CA SER A 62 -8.26 7.17 -0.84
C SER A 62 -7.96 8.36 0.10
N SER A 63 -7.02 8.18 1.04
CA SER A 63 -6.69 9.15 2.10
C SER A 63 -5.25 9.67 2.02
N GLN A 64 -4.59 9.45 0.89
CA GLN A 64 -3.18 9.80 0.68
C GLN A 64 -2.95 11.29 0.88
N GLY A 65 -1.85 11.65 1.54
CA GLY A 65 -1.49 13.03 1.79
C GLY A 65 -0.36 13.16 2.79
N ILE A 66 0.38 14.28 2.72
CA ILE A 66 1.63 14.51 3.47
C ILE A 66 1.49 14.20 4.98
N LYS A 67 0.38 14.61 5.61
CA LYS A 67 0.14 14.35 7.04
C LYS A 67 0.04 12.85 7.34
N ASN A 68 -0.69 12.11 6.50
CA ASN A 68 -0.87 10.67 6.67
C ASN A 68 0.44 9.92 6.41
N ASP A 69 1.21 10.35 5.40
CA ASP A 69 2.51 9.78 5.09
C ASP A 69 3.49 9.97 6.24
N ILE A 70 3.55 11.17 6.84
CA ILE A 70 4.38 11.44 8.03
C ILE A 70 3.95 10.54 9.20
N LEU A 71 2.64 10.40 9.45
CA LEU A 71 2.14 9.53 10.51
C LEU A 71 2.56 8.07 10.32
N ILE A 72 2.48 7.57 9.08
CA ILE A 72 2.89 6.21 8.74
C ILE A 72 4.39 6.04 8.94
N LEU A 73 5.20 7.00 8.48
CA LEU A 73 6.65 6.97 8.65
C LEU A 73 7.07 6.97 10.14
N LEU A 74 6.38 7.74 11.00
CA LEU A 74 6.67 7.77 12.43
C LEU A 74 6.28 6.50 13.18
N LYS A 75 5.35 5.72 12.63
CA LYS A 75 4.84 4.47 13.24
C LYS A 75 5.47 3.19 12.66
N THR A 76 6.22 3.33 11.57
CA THR A 76 6.89 2.22 10.87
C THR A 76 8.13 1.78 11.63
#